data_AF-A0A3D3RF54-F1
#
_entry.id   AF-A0A3D3RF54-F1
#
_cell.length_a   1.000
_cell.length_b   1.000
_cell.length_c   1.000
_cell.angle_alpha   90.00
_cell.angle_beta   90.00
_cell.angle_gamma   90.00
#
_symmetry.space_group_name_H-M   'P 1'
#
loop_
_entity.id
_entity.type
_entity.pdbx_description
1 polymer ?
#
loop_
_entity_poly.entity_id
_entity_poly.type
_entity_poly.pdbx_seq_one_letter_code
_entity_poly.pdbx_strand_id
1 'polypeptide(L)' 'MNSTSPHDERMAKLTFAEVYPHYVTKIEKKGRTIDELHQVISWLTGFTEKALEVVRKP' A
#
# COMPACT_ATOMS: atom_id res chain seq x y z
N MET A 1 -21.91 12.40 1.97
CA MET A 1 -21.32 12.60 0.64
C MET A 1 -20.83 11.25 0.16
N ASN A 2 -21.63 10.52 -0.63
CA ASN A 2 -21.19 9.29 -1.29
C ASN A 2 -21.39 9.49 -2.78
N SER A 3 -20.38 10.08 -3.41
CA SER A 3 -20.25 10.03 -4.86
C SER A 3 -19.40 8.80 -5.14
N THR A 4 -19.98 7.61 -5.13
CA THR A 4 -19.28 6.39 -5.56
C THR A 4 -18.98 6.54 -7.05
N SER A 5 -17.82 7.11 -7.35
CA SER A 5 -17.32 7.16 -8.70
C SER A 5 -17.00 5.72 -9.14
N PRO A 6 -17.22 5.35 -10.42
CA PRO A 6 -16.74 4.07 -10.96
C PRO A 6 -15.25 3.81 -10.67
N HIS A 7 -14.49 4.88 -10.44
CA HIS A 7 -13.10 4.83 -10.01
C HIS A 7 -12.92 4.24 -8.61
N ASP A 8 -13.76 4.59 -7.65
CA ASP A 8 -13.63 4.15 -6.25
C ASP A 8 -13.97 2.67 -6.10
N GLU A 9 -14.97 2.19 -6.83
CA GLU A 9 -15.32 0.76 -6.89
C GLU A 9 -14.20 -0.09 -7.49
N ARG A 10 -13.50 0.44 -8.50
CA ARG A 10 -12.34 -0.22 -9.08
C ARG A 10 -11.20 -0.29 -8.07
N MET A 11 -10.93 0.80 -7.35
CA MET A 11 -9.90 0.84 -6.32
C MET A 11 -10.21 -0.12 -5.16
N ALA A 12 -11.47 -0.26 -4.77
CA ALA A 12 -11.88 -1.18 -3.71
C ALA A 12 -11.71 -2.66 -4.06
N LYS A 13 -11.67 -3.00 -5.37
CA LYS A 13 -11.46 -4.38 -5.86
C LYS A 13 -9.99 -4.77 -6.00
N LEU A 14 -9.07 -3.79 -6.00
CA LEU A 14 -7.65 -4.07 -6.15
C LEU A 14 -7.10 -4.74 -4.90
N THR A 15 -6.23 -5.73 -5.10
CA THR A 15 -5.54 -6.37 -3.99
C THR A 15 -4.35 -5.51 -3.57
N PHE A 16 -4.04 -5.51 -2.28
CA PHE A 16 -2.90 -4.77 -1.76
C PHE A 16 -1.57 -5.21 -2.41
N ALA A 17 -1.46 -6.49 -2.79
CA ALA A 17 -0.30 -7.05 -3.50
C ALA A 17 -0.06 -6.40 -4.87
N GLU A 18 -1.11 -6.04 -5.61
CA GLU A 18 -0.99 -5.37 -6.92
C GLU A 18 -0.57 -3.91 -6.78
N VAL A 19 -0.97 -3.24 -5.71
CA VAL A 19 -0.69 -1.81 -5.50
C VAL A 19 0.66 -1.58 -4.80
N TYR A 20 1.10 -2.53 -3.98
CA TYR A 20 2.31 -2.42 -3.17
C TYR A 20 3.59 -2.11 -3.98
N PRO A 21 3.89 -2.75 -5.13
CA PRO A 21 5.06 -2.42 -5.96
C PRO A 21 5.07 -0.96 -6.42
N HIS A 22 3.89 -0.38 -6.67
CA HIS A 22 3.77 1.01 -7.07
C HIS A 22 4.09 1.98 -5.93
N TYR A 23 3.75 1.63 -4.69
CA TYR A 23 4.16 2.41 -3.52
C TYR A 23 5.67 2.39 -3.32
N VAL A 24 6.31 1.20 -3.44
CA VAL A 24 7.76 1.04 -3.37
C VAL A 24 8.46 1.91 -4.42
N THR A 25 8.07 1.79 -5.68
CA THR A 25 8.65 2.61 -6.77
C THR A 25 8.48 4.11 -6.50
N LYS A 26 7.35 4.53 -5.92
CA LYS A 26 7.06 5.94 -5.65
C LYS A 26 7.90 6.50 -4.51
N ILE A 27 8.16 5.71 -3.45
CA ILE A 27 9.01 6.15 -2.34
C ILE A 27 10.49 6.19 -2.74
N GLU A 28 10.95 5.23 -3.54
CA GLU A 28 12.32 5.19 -4.06
C GLU A 28 12.60 6.40 -4.95
N LYS A 29 11.64 6.74 -5.84
CA LYS A 29 11.69 7.98 -6.64
C LYS A 29 11.74 9.26 -5.81
N LYS A 30 11.26 9.21 -4.57
CA LYS A 30 11.28 10.33 -3.62
C LYS A 30 12.49 10.28 -2.67
N GLY A 31 13.42 9.35 -2.88
CA GLY A 31 14.62 9.18 -2.03
C GLY A 31 14.30 8.67 -0.62
N ARG A 32 13.17 8.00 -0.44
CA ARG A 32 12.72 7.42 0.84
C ARG A 32 12.95 5.92 0.87
N THR A 33 12.97 5.34 2.08
CA THR A 33 13.22 3.91 2.26
C THR A 33 11.92 3.11 2.39
N ILE A 34 12.02 1.80 2.11
CA ILE A 34 10.90 0.87 2.31
C ILE A 34 10.48 0.81 3.78
N ASP A 35 11.44 0.90 4.69
CA ASP A 35 11.19 0.91 6.14
C ASP A 35 10.31 2.08 6.57
N GLU A 36 10.53 3.28 6.01
CA GLU A 36 9.66 4.44 6.26
C GLU A 36 8.23 4.20 5.74
N LEU A 37 8.10 3.55 4.57
CA LEU A 37 6.79 3.17 4.05
C LEU A 37 6.09 2.17 4.97
N HIS A 38 6.80 1.18 5.50
CA HIS A 38 6.25 0.22 6.45
C HIS A 38 5.82 0.87 7.75
N GLN A 39 6.59 1.81 8.28
CA GLN A 39 6.20 2.59 9.47
C GLN A 39 4.89 3.35 9.23
N VAL A 40 4.76 4.02 8.09
CA VAL A 40 3.53 4.75 7.74
C VAL A 40 2.34 3.80 7.57
N ILE A 41 2.53 2.67 6.88
CA ILE A 41 1.47 1.67 6.72
C ILE A 41 1.05 1.14 8.10
N SER A 42 2.01 0.88 8.99
CA SER A 42 1.73 0.43 10.34
C SER A 42 0.93 1.45 11.14
N TRP A 43 1.25 2.75 11.04
CA TRP A 43 0.47 3.80 11.69
C TRP A 43 -0.96 3.94 11.13
N LEU A 44 -1.13 3.78 9.82
CA LEU A 44 -2.43 3.95 9.15
C LEU A 44 -3.35 2.74 9.28
N THR A 45 -2.79 1.54 9.40
CA THR A 45 -3.57 0.28 9.35
C THR A 45 -3.48 -0.55 10.63
N GLY A 46 -2.48 -0.28 11.49
CA GLY A 46 -2.14 -1.15 12.62
C GLY A 46 -1.43 -2.44 12.22
N PHE A 47 -1.15 -2.67 10.92
CA PHE A 47 -0.42 -3.85 10.48
C PHE A 47 1.03 -3.79 10.89
N THR A 48 1.57 -4.93 11.32
CA THR A 48 2.99 -5.06 11.66
C THR A 48 3.77 -5.45 10.42
N GLU A 49 5.08 -5.21 10.44
CA GLU A 49 6.01 -5.57 9.36
C GLU A 49 5.89 -7.05 8.94
N LYS A 50 5.69 -7.96 9.91
CA LYS A 50 5.38 -9.38 9.68
C LYS A 50 4.14 -9.62 8.81
N ALA A 51 3.11 -8.78 8.93
CA ALA A 51 1.91 -8.88 8.11
C ALA A 51 2.17 -8.38 6.68
N LEU A 52 3.08 -7.43 6.50
CA LEU A 52 3.48 -6.90 5.19
C LEU A 52 4.43 -7.86 4.45
N GLU A 53 5.25 -8.63 5.17
CA GLU A 53 6.07 -9.70 4.57
C GLU A 53 5.23 -10.80 3.89
N VAL A 54 4.01 -11.08 4.38
CA VAL A 54 3.12 -12.10 3.78
C VAL A 54 2.60 -11.69 2.40
N VAL A 55 2.49 -10.37 2.16
CA VAL A 55 2.06 -9.81 0.86
C VAL A 55 3.17 -9.93 -0.18
N ARG A 56 4.43 -10.01 0.27
CA ARG A 56 5.62 -10.25 -0.55
C ARG A 56 5.71 -11.73 -0.93
N LYS A 57 4.68 -12.27 -1.59
CA LYS A 57 4.82 -13.55 -2.30
C LYS A 57 5.45 -13.31 -3.68
N PRO A 58 6.27 -14.26 -4.17
CA PRO A 58 7.07 -14.13 -5.39
C PRO A 58 6.24 -13.91 -6.65
#